data_AF-A0A7K2Z9T2-F1
#
_entry.id   AF-A0A7K2Z9T2-F1
#
_cell.length_a   1.000
_cell.length_b   1.000
_cell.length_c   1.000
_cell.angle_alpha   90.00
_cell.angle_beta   90.00
_cell.angle_gamma   90.00
#
_symmetry.space_group_name_H-M   'P 1'
#
loop_
_entity.id
_entity.type
_entity.pdbx_description
1 polymer ?
#
loop_
_entity_poly.entity_id
_entity_poly.type
_entity_poly.pdbx_seq_one_letter_code
_entity_poly.pdbx_strand_id
1 'polypeptide(L)'
;RGAGCSPKDYLLTIRLGRAKELLAATDLPVAAVARRVGYDDPAYFSRLFARRVGTAPVRFREQQGRSVPGGWSDQVPDPDHPPMIGP
;
A
#
# COMPACT_ATOMS: atom_id res chain seq x y z
N ARG A 1 -14.26 -26.02 -18.91
CA ARG A 1 -13.28 -25.16 -18.18
C ARG A 1 -13.60 -23.71 -18.54
N GLY A 2 -14.45 -23.03 -17.78
CA GLY A 2 -14.63 -21.59 -17.96
C GLY A 2 -13.43 -20.91 -17.31
N ALA A 3 -12.68 -20.09 -18.06
CA ALA A 3 -11.67 -19.23 -17.46
C ALA A 3 -12.40 -18.20 -16.58
N GLY A 4 -12.61 -18.58 -15.32
CA GLY A 4 -13.48 -17.92 -14.34
C GLY A 4 -12.91 -16.64 -13.74
N CYS A 5 -12.28 -15.79 -14.56
CA CYS A 5 -12.00 -14.43 -14.14
C CYS A 5 -13.27 -13.61 -14.37
N SER A 6 -14.05 -13.41 -13.31
CA SER A 6 -15.13 -12.42 -13.37
C SER A 6 -14.56 -11.08 -13.84
N PRO A 7 -15.25 -10.28 -14.67
CA PRO A 7 -14.74 -8.99 -15.16
C PRO A 7 -14.20 -8.07 -14.05
N LYS A 8 -14.79 -8.19 -12.85
CA LYS A 8 -14.36 -7.50 -11.63
C LYS A 8 -12.93 -7.87 -11.20
N ASP A 9 -12.53 -9.13 -11.34
CA ASP A 9 -11.20 -9.61 -10.93
C ASP A 9 -10.12 -9.15 -11.92
N TYR A 10 -10.47 -9.10 -13.21
CA TYR A 10 -9.60 -8.52 -14.23
C TYR A 10 -9.34 -7.03 -13.97
N LEU A 11 -10.39 -6.25 -13.74
CA LEU A 11 -10.26 -4.83 -13.37
C LEU A 11 -9.45 -4.63 -12.09
N LEU A 12 -9.65 -5.50 -11.10
CA LEU A 12 -8.90 -5.47 -9.86
C LEU A 12 -7.40 -5.71 -10.11
N THR A 13 -7.07 -6.68 -10.95
CA THR A 13 -5.67 -6.98 -11.33
C THR A 13 -5.01 -5.77 -12.00
N ILE A 14 -5.71 -5.10 -12.92
CA ILE A 14 -5.21 -3.88 -13.56
C ILE A 14 -4.96 -2.77 -12.53
N ARG A 15 -5.93 -2.51 -11.65
CA ARG A 15 -5.82 -1.46 -10.61
C ARG A 15 -4.66 -1.73 -9.66
N LEU A 16 -4.49 -2.99 -9.24
CA LEU A 16 -3.38 -3.39 -8.37
C LEU A 16 -2.03 -3.28 -9.08
N GLY A 17 -1.95 -3.65 -10.37
CA GLY A 17 -0.77 -3.43 -11.18
C GLY A 17 -0.35 -1.97 -11.19
N ARG A 18 -1.30 -1.07 -11.49
CA ARG A 18 -1.03 0.37 -11.48
C ARG A 18 -0.65 0.91 -10.10
N ALA A 19 -1.27 0.39 -9.05
CA ALA A 19 -0.92 0.77 -7.69
C ALA A 19 0.52 0.39 -7.32
N LYS A 20 0.97 -0.81 -7.72
CA LYS A 20 2.37 -1.25 -7.52
C LYS A 20 3.35 -0.34 -8.24
N GLU A 21 3.07 0.03 -9.50
CA GLU A 21 3.90 0.97 -10.26
C GLU A 21 4.00 2.33 -9.56
N LEU A 22 2.87 2.88 -9.10
CA LEU A 22 2.85 4.17 -8.40
C LEU A 22 3.60 4.13 -7.06
N LEU A 23 3.45 3.04 -6.30
CA LEU A 23 4.16 2.86 -5.04
C LEU A 23 5.67 2.70 -5.22
N ALA A 24 6.11 2.17 -6.37
CA ALA A 24 7.53 1.97 -6.67
C ALA A 24 8.17 3.23 -7.29
N ALA A 25 7.44 3.93 -8.15
CA ALA A 25 7.98 5.04 -8.94
C ALA A 25 7.80 6.42 -8.29
N THR A 26 7.04 6.54 -7.19
CA THR A 26 6.70 7.83 -6.59
C THR A 26 6.69 7.78 -5.07
N ASP A 27 6.89 8.94 -4.44
CA ASP A 27 6.76 9.13 -2.98
C ASP A 27 5.34 9.47 -2.52
N LEU A 28 4.34 9.25 -3.39
CA LEU A 28 2.96 9.58 -3.05
C LEU A 28 2.49 8.83 -1.81
N PRO A 29 1.70 9.49 -0.94
CA PRO A 29 1.08 8.79 0.19
C PRO A 29 0.13 7.71 -0.33
N VAL A 30 0.03 6.60 0.40
CA VAL A 30 -0.82 5.45 0.03
C VAL A 30 -2.26 5.88 -0.24
N ALA A 31 -2.77 6.87 0.49
CA ALA A 31 -4.10 7.44 0.25
C ALA A 31 -4.24 8.08 -1.14
N ALA A 32 -3.24 8.83 -1.61
CA ALA A 32 -3.25 9.40 -2.95
C ALA A 32 -3.15 8.31 -4.03
N VAL A 33 -2.36 7.26 -3.79
CA VAL A 33 -2.29 6.10 -4.71
C VAL A 33 -3.66 5.41 -4.79
N ALA A 34 -4.31 5.15 -3.66
CA ALA A 34 -5.64 4.55 -3.59
C ALA A 34 -6.66 5.33 -4.43
N ARG A 35 -6.70 6.66 -4.27
CA ARG A 35 -7.58 7.55 -5.03
C ARG A 35 -7.28 7.49 -6.54
N ARG A 36 -6.00 7.50 -6.92
CA ARG A 36 -5.57 7.42 -8.34
C ARG A 36 -5.93 6.10 -9.01
N VAL A 37 -6.00 5.00 -8.26
CA VAL A 37 -6.42 3.69 -8.80
C VAL A 37 -7.91 3.40 -8.60
N GLY A 38 -8.68 4.42 -8.18
CA GLY A 38 -10.15 4.38 -8.14
C GLY A 38 -10.75 3.84 -6.85
N TYR A 39 -10.03 3.92 -5.72
CA TYR A 39 -10.55 3.60 -4.39
C TYR A 39 -10.73 4.87 -3.57
N ASP A 40 -11.96 5.08 -3.11
CA ASP A 40 -12.31 6.19 -2.24
C ASP A 40 -11.67 5.97 -0.85
N ASP A 41 -11.88 4.79 -0.24
CA ASP A 41 -11.37 4.51 1.09
C ASP A 41 -9.93 3.94 1.06
N PRO A 42 -8.91 4.67 1.57
CA PRO A 42 -7.52 4.20 1.58
C PRO A 42 -7.30 2.97 2.48
N ALA A 43 -8.07 2.85 3.57
CA ALA A 43 -7.97 1.73 4.50
C ALA A 43 -8.45 0.44 3.84
N TYR A 44 -9.58 0.48 3.13
CA TYR A 44 -10.09 -0.60 2.30
C TYR A 44 -9.10 -0.98 1.21
N PHE A 45 -8.56 -0.01 0.48
CA PHE A 45 -7.53 -0.26 -0.52
C PHE A 45 -6.33 -0.99 0.08
N SER A 46 -5.82 -0.52 1.23
CA SER A 46 -4.65 -1.12 1.88
C SER A 46 -4.90 -2.57 2.29
N ARG A 47 -6.08 -2.88 2.84
CA ARG A 47 -6.49 -4.25 3.19
C ARG A 47 -6.64 -5.14 1.95
N LEU A 48 -7.25 -4.61 0.89
CA LEU A 48 -7.44 -5.33 -0.37
C LEU A 48 -6.10 -5.61 -1.06
N PHE A 49 -5.24 -4.60 -1.13
CA PHE A 49 -3.89 -4.71 -1.68
C PHE A 49 -3.09 -5.76 -0.91
N ALA A 50 -3.06 -5.70 0.42
CA ALA A 50 -2.36 -6.69 1.23
C ALA A 50 -2.89 -8.12 1.00
N ARG A 51 -4.21 -8.30 0.89
CA ARG A 51 -4.81 -9.62 0.61
C ARG A 51 -4.46 -10.17 -0.76
N ARG A 52 -4.29 -9.30 -1.77
CA ARG A 52 -4.04 -9.71 -3.17
C ARG A 52 -2.56 -9.78 -3.53
N VAL A 53 -1.75 -8.91 -2.94
CA VAL A 53 -0.31 -8.78 -3.20
C VAL A 53 0.52 -9.52 -2.15
N GLY A 54 -0.05 -9.82 -0.99
CA GLY A 54 0.62 -10.50 0.12
C GLY A 54 1.37 -9.55 1.07
N THR A 55 1.41 -8.25 0.78
CA THR A 55 2.10 -7.26 1.61
C THR A 55 1.38 -5.92 1.58
N ALA A 56 1.39 -5.20 2.72
CA ALA A 56 0.81 -3.87 2.82
C ALA A 56 1.50 -2.87 1.87
N PRO A 57 0.77 -1.89 1.32
CA PRO A 57 1.32 -0.94 0.33
C PRO A 57 2.49 -0.11 0.88
N VAL A 58 2.47 0.26 2.16
CA VAL A 58 3.59 0.97 2.83
C VAL A 58 4.85 0.10 2.82
N ARG A 59 4.73 -1.14 3.30
CA ARG A 59 5.82 -2.13 3.31
C ARG A 59 6.30 -2.48 1.91
N PHE A 60 5.39 -2.51 0.94
CA PHE A 60 5.74 -2.74 -0.47
C PHE A 60 6.64 -1.61 -1.02
N ARG A 61 6.31 -0.35 -0.71
CA ARG A 61 7.15 0.80 -1.06
C ARG A 61 8.52 0.72 -0.40
N GLU A 62 8.57 0.38 0.89
CA GLU A 62 9.85 0.25 1.61
C GLU A 62 10.75 -0.84 0.99
N GLN A 63 10.18 -1.96 0.57
CA GLN A 63 10.95 -3.01 -0.13
C GLN A 63 11.46 -2.57 -1.51
N GLN A 64 10.73 -1.71 -2.21
CA GLN A 64 11.15 -1.14 -3.50
C GLN A 64 12.23 -0.07 -3.32
N GLY A 65 12.14 0.72 -2.24
CA GLY A 65 13.07 1.81 -1.92
C GLY A 65 14.31 1.39 -1.13
N ARG A 66 14.34 0.18 -0.53
CA ARG A 66 15.47 -0.29 0.28
C ARG A 66 16.26 -1.40 -0.40
N SER A 67 17.24 -0.97 -1.19
CA SER A 67 18.60 -1.44 -0.98
C SER A 67 19.23 -0.63 0.17
N VAL A 68 18.73 -0.78 1.41
CA VAL A 68 19.45 -0.38 2.63
C VAL A 68 19.05 -1.29 3.80
N PRO A 69 19.99 -2.09 4.34
CA PRO A 69 19.75 -2.90 5.53
C PRO A 69 19.75 -1.99 6.76
N GLY A 70 18.69 -2.03 7.56
CA GLY A 70 18.69 -1.37 8.87
C GLY A 70 17.32 -0.87 9.31
N GLY A 71 16.64 -1.67 10.13
CA GLY A 71 15.65 -1.24 11.12
C GLY A 71 14.36 -0.61 10.59
N TRP A 72 13.27 -1.37 10.66
CA TRP A 72 11.95 -0.83 10.96
C TRP A 72 11.22 -1.89 11.79
N SER A 73 11.21 -1.70 13.12
CA SER A 73 10.29 -2.40 14.03
C SER A 73 8.96 -1.67 14.02
N ASP A 74 7.89 -2.46 14.12
CA ASP A 74 6.48 -2.14 14.21
C ASP A 74 6.11 -0.91 15.08
N GLN A 75 6.06 0.29 14.48
CA GLN A 75 5.33 1.41 15.08
C GLN A 75 4.54 2.18 14.03
N VAL A 76 3.24 1.90 13.95
CA VAL A 76 2.25 2.92 13.58
C VAL A 76 2.29 3.94 14.73
N PRO A 77 2.65 5.20 14.51
CA PRO A 77 2.51 6.19 15.57
C PRO A 77 1.01 6.36 15.85
N ASP A 78 0.65 6.09 17.09
CA ASP A 78 -0.65 6.40 17.67
C ASP A 78 -0.88 7.93 17.55
N PRO A 79 -2.05 8.39 17.07
CA PRO A 79 -2.29 9.81 16.84
C PRO A 79 -2.34 10.68 18.12
N ASP A 80 -2.25 10.09 19.31
CA ASP A 80 -2.42 10.79 20.60
C ASP A 80 -1.13 10.91 21.45
N HIS A 81 0.04 10.46 20.97
CA HIS A 81 1.27 10.57 21.78
C HIS A 81 2.08 11.85 21.45
N PRO A 82 2.10 12.88 22.31
CA PRO A 82 2.95 14.05 22.08
C PRO A 82 4.44 13.68 22.29
N PRO A 83 5.37 14.25 21.50
CA PRO A 83 6.79 14.02 21.74
C PRO A 83 7.21 14.69 23.05
N MET A 84 7.61 13.90 24.04
CA MET A 84 8.30 14.42 25.21
C MET A 84 9.73 14.81 24.80
N ILE A 85 9.96 16.11 24.63
CA ILE A 85 11.31 16.67 24.60
C ILE A 85 11.77 16.78 26.05
N GLY A 86 12.77 15.99 26.42
CA GLY A 86 13.42 16.02 27.75
C GLY A 86 14.05 17.38 28.07
N PRO A 87 14.43 17.59 29.33
CA PRO A 87 15.62 16.93 29.88
C PRO A 87 15.36 15.76 30.83
#